data_AF-A0A818J4S5-F1
#
_entry.id   AF-A0A818J4S5-F1
#
_cell.length_a   1.000
_cell.length_b   1.000
_cell.length_c   1.000
_cell.angle_alpha   90.00
_cell.angle_beta   90.00
_cell.angle_gamma   90.00
#
_symmetry.space_group_name_H-M   'P 1'
#
loop_
_entity.id
_entity.type
_entity.pdbx_description
1 polymer ?
#
loop_
_entity_poly.entity_id
_entity_poly.type
_entity_poly.pdbx_seq_one_letter_code
_entity_poly.pdbx_strand_id
1 'polypeptide(L)'
;MVNYSLNSEQRDEVPNTYGFFVSPNELETEESVKASVARRREQKWLDMFARWSSFIESRFDEVKRRCRKARRREQKWLDMFARWSAFIESRFDKVKTRCRKGIPPSVRGQGWYHLSAAKYRHENADRNCPTGSVFNLYLTQTPTLNVLEDIKKDLARSFPDHEMFRDNGCGQESLFDVLKAYAVHDPAVGYCQAQAPIAAILLMHLPPEQAFWVFVQINEEYVKGYFSDGLMAVKEDALATELLIQRVSQRGYRLLRKLDVDPILYTLDWYMTLFSRTYRAPQLFRIWDMFFCEGVKVLFRLALVILRETLDVGPPDIVTKAHKCDNAMDLIALIKQTAKSLPFDVLLIKMDKLPLTDIDLAQACGQARQQLNSDLNTTNNRKTSSRAQAKKHK
;
A
#
# COMPACT_ATOMS: atom_id res chain seq x y z
N MET A 1 -77.22 46.04 43.41
CA MET A 1 -78.02 44.84 43.71
C MET A 1 -77.56 43.74 42.76
N VAL A 2 -77.12 42.63 43.33
CA VAL A 2 -76.69 41.41 42.65
C VAL A 2 -77.93 40.56 42.35
N ASN A 3 -78.07 40.00 41.14
CA ASN A 3 -78.24 38.55 40.94
C ASN A 3 -78.36 38.10 39.48
N TYR A 4 -77.81 36.90 39.29
CA TYR A 4 -77.54 36.07 38.11
C TYR A 4 -78.79 35.56 37.34
N SER A 5 -78.63 35.29 36.04
CA SER A 5 -78.74 33.90 35.54
C SER A 5 -78.06 33.71 34.17
N LEU A 6 -77.46 32.53 34.01
CA LEU A 6 -76.56 32.07 32.94
C LEU A 6 -77.30 31.68 31.66
N ASN A 7 -76.65 31.82 30.50
CA ASN A 7 -76.75 30.85 29.43
C ASN A 7 -75.44 30.74 28.64
N SER A 8 -74.96 29.52 28.54
CA SER A 8 -73.69 29.06 27.97
C SER A 8 -73.86 28.66 26.50
N GLU A 9 -73.04 29.19 25.61
CA GLU A 9 -72.70 28.54 24.35
C GLU A 9 -71.18 28.64 24.13
N GLN A 10 -70.47 27.62 24.65
CA GLN A 10 -69.12 27.28 24.21
C GLN A 10 -69.23 26.81 22.75
N ARG A 11 -68.54 27.48 21.82
CA ARG A 11 -68.24 26.90 20.50
C ARG A 11 -67.02 26.00 20.67
N ASP A 12 -67.25 24.70 20.52
CA ASP A 12 -66.19 23.69 20.50
C ASP A 12 -65.33 23.86 19.24
N GLU A 13 -64.13 24.41 19.41
CA GLU A 13 -63.07 24.29 18.42
C GLU A 13 -62.33 22.97 18.66
N VAL A 14 -62.45 22.01 17.74
CA VAL A 14 -61.78 20.70 17.84
C VAL A 14 -60.37 20.79 17.23
N PRO A 15 -59.29 20.52 17.98
CA PRO A 15 -57.93 20.51 17.43
C PRO A 15 -57.72 19.26 16.57
N ASN A 16 -56.89 19.38 15.52
CA ASN A 16 -56.39 18.18 14.84
C ASN A 16 -55.38 17.43 15.74
N THR A 17 -54.97 16.24 15.31
CA THR A 17 -54.08 15.31 16.05
C THR A 17 -52.69 15.89 16.40
N TYR A 18 -52.37 17.11 15.93
CA TYR A 18 -51.12 17.82 16.20
C TYR A 18 -51.33 19.18 16.90
N GLY A 19 -52.54 19.51 17.33
CA GLY A 19 -52.81 20.64 18.23
C GLY A 19 -52.83 22.04 17.59
N PHE A 20 -53.09 22.17 16.28
CA PHE A 20 -53.25 23.48 15.63
C PHE A 20 -54.73 23.79 15.30
N PHE A 21 -55.17 25.02 15.57
CA PHE A 21 -56.49 25.54 15.18
C PHE A 21 -56.47 26.01 13.71
N VAL A 22 -57.38 25.49 12.88
CA VAL A 22 -57.47 25.79 11.45
C VAL A 22 -58.81 26.47 11.16
N SER A 23 -58.79 27.55 10.36
CA SER A 23 -60.00 28.25 9.89
C SER A 23 -60.77 27.37 8.86
N PRO A 24 -62.11 27.41 8.77
CA PRO A 24 -62.91 26.43 8.03
C PRO A 24 -62.72 26.34 6.51
N ASN A 25 -61.78 27.06 5.89
CA ASN A 25 -61.56 27.08 4.45
C ASN A 25 -60.28 26.39 3.97
N GLU A 26 -59.53 25.69 4.84
CA GLU A 26 -58.36 24.89 4.43
C GLU A 26 -58.43 23.48 5.00
N LEU A 27 -59.38 22.67 4.52
CA LEU A 27 -59.36 21.22 4.68
C LEU A 27 -58.90 20.59 3.36
N GLU A 28 -57.60 20.64 3.09
CA GLU A 28 -57.01 19.62 2.21
C GLU A 28 -57.19 18.28 2.92
N THR A 29 -58.04 17.42 2.38
CA THR A 29 -58.22 16.06 2.93
C THR A 29 -56.88 15.34 2.94
N GLU A 30 -56.63 14.47 3.92
CA GLU A 30 -55.39 13.69 4.01
C GLU A 30 -55.11 12.90 2.70
N GLU A 31 -56.18 12.58 1.98
CA GLU A 31 -56.19 11.95 0.66
C GLU A 31 -55.69 12.88 -0.46
N SER A 32 -56.01 14.18 -0.42
CA SER A 32 -55.45 15.23 -1.29
C SER A 32 -53.94 15.35 -1.14
N VAL A 33 -53.44 15.36 0.09
CA VAL A 33 -52.00 15.44 0.40
C VAL A 33 -51.28 14.18 -0.10
N LYS A 34 -51.85 12.99 0.11
CA LYS A 34 -51.29 11.73 -0.43
C LYS A 34 -51.26 11.73 -1.96
N ALA A 35 -52.32 12.23 -2.62
CA ALA A 35 -52.38 12.35 -4.07
C ALA A 35 -51.39 13.38 -4.65
N SER A 36 -51.14 14.49 -3.94
CA SER A 36 -50.14 15.49 -4.37
C SER A 36 -48.70 14.95 -4.23
N VAL A 37 -48.41 14.22 -3.16
CA VAL A 37 -47.12 13.54 -2.97
C VAL A 37 -46.90 12.44 -4.01
N ALA A 38 -47.93 11.65 -4.34
CA ALA A 38 -47.87 10.63 -5.39
C ALA A 38 -47.55 11.25 -6.76
N ARG A 39 -48.25 12.33 -7.14
CA ARG A 39 -47.97 13.08 -8.39
C ARG A 39 -46.56 13.66 -8.44
N ARG A 40 -46.06 14.21 -7.33
CA ARG A 40 -44.66 14.70 -7.25
C ARG A 40 -43.64 13.57 -7.44
N ARG A 41 -43.91 12.38 -6.90
CA ARG A 41 -43.06 11.20 -7.09
C ARG A 41 -43.07 10.75 -8.55
N GLU A 42 -44.25 10.67 -9.16
CA GLU A 42 -44.41 10.33 -10.58
C GLU A 42 -43.68 11.32 -11.49
N GLN A 43 -43.84 12.63 -11.25
CA GLN A 43 -43.13 13.66 -12.01
C GLN A 43 -41.60 13.54 -11.89
N LYS A 44 -41.10 13.14 -10.71
CA LYS A 44 -39.67 12.89 -10.49
C LYS A 44 -39.18 11.66 -11.27
N TRP A 45 -40.00 10.60 -11.36
CA TRP A 45 -39.70 9.44 -12.20
C TRP A 45 -39.67 9.82 -13.68
N LEU A 46 -40.64 10.61 -14.14
CA LEU A 46 -40.71 11.07 -15.53
C LEU A 46 -39.52 11.98 -15.89
N ASP A 47 -39.12 12.93 -15.02
CA ASP A 47 -37.91 13.74 -15.23
C ASP A 47 -36.64 12.88 -15.26
N MET A 48 -36.55 11.88 -14.38
CA MET A 48 -35.43 10.93 -14.39
C MET A 48 -35.38 10.12 -15.69
N PHE A 49 -36.51 9.63 -16.19
CA PHE A 49 -36.58 8.90 -17.46
C PHE A 49 -36.30 9.78 -18.67
N ALA A 50 -36.81 11.02 -18.69
CA ALA A 50 -36.52 11.99 -19.74
C ALA A 50 -35.02 12.31 -19.84
N ARG A 51 -34.31 12.28 -18.71
CA ARG A 51 -32.86 12.49 -18.62
C ARG A 51 -32.06 11.19 -18.68
N TRP A 52 -32.70 10.03 -18.68
CA TRP A 52 -32.04 8.73 -18.59
C TRP A 52 -31.18 8.46 -19.82
N SER A 53 -31.72 8.67 -21.03
CA SER A 53 -30.97 8.44 -22.27
C SER A 53 -29.71 9.30 -22.36
N SER A 54 -29.81 10.61 -22.06
CA SER A 54 -28.66 11.52 -22.08
C SER A 54 -27.66 11.25 -20.95
N PHE A 55 -28.13 10.83 -19.78
CA PHE A 55 -27.27 10.36 -18.68
C PHE A 55 -26.48 9.12 -19.10
N ILE A 56 -27.17 8.12 -19.68
CA ILE A 56 -26.55 6.87 -20.14
C ILE A 56 -25.55 7.13 -21.28
N GLU A 57 -25.90 7.94 -22.27
CA GLU A 57 -24.99 8.35 -23.36
C GLU A 57 -23.73 9.04 -22.81
N SER A 58 -23.89 10.00 -21.88
CA SER A 58 -22.77 10.68 -21.24
C SER A 58 -21.83 9.71 -20.51
N ARG A 59 -22.40 8.70 -19.82
CA ARG A 59 -21.62 7.63 -19.16
C ARG A 59 -20.91 6.73 -20.17
N PHE A 60 -21.56 6.36 -21.27
CA PHE A 60 -20.91 5.59 -22.34
C PHE A 60 -19.76 6.37 -22.97
N ASP A 61 -19.92 7.67 -23.24
CA ASP A 61 -18.86 8.52 -23.76
C ASP A 61 -17.71 8.69 -22.77
N GLU A 62 -18.00 8.78 -21.47
CA GLU A 62 -16.98 8.77 -20.42
C GLU A 62 -16.16 7.48 -20.43
N VAL A 63 -16.82 6.32 -20.48
CA VAL A 63 -16.16 5.01 -20.58
C VAL A 63 -15.34 4.92 -21.87
N LYS A 64 -15.89 5.33 -23.01
CA LYS A 64 -15.21 5.32 -24.31
C LYS A 64 -13.96 6.19 -24.31
N ARG A 65 -14.02 7.39 -23.72
CA ARG A 65 -12.85 8.27 -23.52
C ARG A 65 -11.80 7.62 -22.64
N ARG A 66 -12.19 6.97 -21.54
CA ARG A 66 -11.26 6.24 -20.65
C ARG A 66 -10.59 5.06 -21.35
N CYS A 67 -11.33 4.25 -22.09
CA CYS A 67 -10.80 3.13 -22.87
C CYS A 67 -9.82 3.61 -23.96
N ARG A 68 -10.17 4.66 -24.71
CA ARG A 68 -9.26 5.27 -25.71
C ARG A 68 -7.96 5.77 -25.06
N LYS A 69 -8.05 6.40 -23.88
CA LYS A 69 -6.88 6.87 -23.13
C LYS A 69 -6.01 5.69 -22.63
N ALA A 70 -6.63 4.62 -22.14
CA ALA A 70 -5.93 3.41 -21.71
C ALA A 70 -5.19 2.75 -22.87
N ARG A 71 -5.86 2.52 -24.01
CA ARG A 71 -5.26 1.94 -25.22
C ARG A 71 -4.11 2.78 -25.78
N ARG A 72 -4.24 4.11 -25.79
CA ARG A 72 -3.14 5.01 -26.19
C ARG A 72 -1.93 4.92 -25.25
N ARG A 73 -2.14 4.67 -23.95
CA ARG A 73 -1.05 4.51 -22.98
C ARG A 73 -0.39 3.14 -23.17
N GLU A 74 -1.19 2.10 -23.35
CA GLU A 74 -0.73 0.75 -23.66
C GLU A 74 0.13 0.71 -24.91
N GLN A 75 -0.33 1.29 -26.03
CA GLN A 75 0.46 1.34 -27.26
C GLN A 75 1.83 2.00 -27.03
N LYS A 76 1.86 3.10 -26.26
CA LYS A 76 3.11 3.79 -25.90
C LYS A 76 4.07 2.93 -25.09
N TRP A 77 3.57 1.95 -24.32
CA TRP A 77 4.37 0.98 -23.57
C TRP A 77 4.85 -0.15 -24.47
N LEU A 78 3.99 -0.69 -25.34
CA LEU A 78 4.39 -1.68 -26.35
C LEU A 78 5.51 -1.14 -27.25
N ASP A 79 5.39 0.11 -27.71
CA ASP A 79 6.41 0.79 -28.51
C ASP A 79 7.74 1.00 -27.75
N MET A 80 7.70 1.03 -26.41
CA MET A 80 8.90 1.07 -25.57
C MET A 80 9.54 -0.30 -25.45
N PHE A 81 8.76 -1.35 -25.20
CA PHE A 81 9.28 -2.71 -25.07
C PHE A 81 10.00 -3.17 -26.35
N ALA A 82 9.46 -2.83 -27.51
CA ALA A 82 10.08 -3.13 -28.81
C ALA A 82 11.47 -2.48 -28.99
N ARG A 83 11.79 -1.43 -28.22
CA ARG A 83 13.06 -0.69 -28.28
C ARG A 83 13.59 -0.42 -26.87
N TRP A 84 13.50 -1.43 -26.02
CA TRP A 84 13.72 -1.27 -24.58
C TRP A 84 15.09 -0.66 -24.25
N SER A 85 16.17 -1.20 -24.83
CA SER A 85 17.54 -0.72 -24.60
C SER A 85 17.71 0.76 -24.93
N ALA A 86 17.22 1.20 -26.10
CA ALA A 86 17.29 2.61 -26.49
C ALA A 86 16.51 3.54 -25.54
N PHE A 87 15.40 3.06 -24.96
CA PHE A 87 14.64 3.85 -23.99
C PHE A 87 15.33 3.94 -22.63
N ILE A 88 15.94 2.86 -22.15
CA ILE A 88 16.66 2.83 -20.89
C ILE A 88 17.95 3.65 -20.97
N GLU A 89 18.73 3.51 -22.04
CA GLU A 89 20.02 4.19 -22.20
C GLU A 89 19.87 5.68 -22.48
N SER A 90 18.93 6.07 -23.36
CA SER A 90 18.87 7.43 -23.89
C SER A 90 17.59 8.20 -23.54
N ARG A 91 16.58 7.57 -22.96
CA ARG A 91 15.26 8.20 -22.70
C ARG A 91 14.68 7.83 -21.34
N PHE A 92 15.53 7.59 -20.35
CA PHE A 92 15.12 7.11 -19.02
C PHE A 92 14.09 8.03 -18.35
N ASP A 93 14.21 9.36 -18.46
CA ASP A 93 13.24 10.30 -17.90
C ASP A 93 11.82 10.11 -18.47
N LYS A 94 11.72 9.67 -19.72
CA LYS A 94 10.44 9.35 -20.35
C LYS A 94 9.86 8.04 -19.80
N VAL A 95 10.70 7.06 -19.50
CA VAL A 95 10.31 5.82 -18.81
C VAL A 95 9.79 6.16 -17.42
N LYS A 96 10.60 6.89 -16.63
CA LYS A 96 10.26 7.38 -15.29
C LYS A 96 8.94 8.14 -15.25
N THR A 97 8.75 9.10 -16.15
CA THR A 97 7.49 9.85 -16.27
C THR A 97 6.29 8.95 -16.56
N ARG A 98 6.45 7.88 -17.35
CA ARG A 98 5.38 6.93 -17.64
C ARG A 98 5.08 6.03 -16.45
N CYS A 99 6.09 5.57 -15.72
CA CYS A 99 5.94 4.83 -14.46
C CYS A 99 5.18 5.66 -13.41
N ARG A 100 5.57 6.92 -13.21
CA ARG A 100 4.86 7.87 -12.33
C ARG A 100 3.43 8.16 -12.76
N LYS A 101 3.07 7.97 -14.05
CA LYS A 101 1.70 8.15 -14.57
C LYS A 101 0.80 6.91 -14.50
N GLY A 102 1.36 5.71 -14.33
CA GLY A 102 0.60 4.46 -14.42
C GLY A 102 1.05 3.57 -15.54
N ILE A 103 1.53 2.38 -15.19
CA ILE A 103 1.58 1.28 -16.16
C ILE A 103 0.15 0.74 -16.33
N PRO A 104 -0.39 0.69 -17.56
CA PRO A 104 -1.70 0.11 -17.81
C PRO A 104 -1.75 -1.36 -17.33
N PRO A 105 -2.86 -1.81 -16.71
CA PRO A 105 -2.94 -3.18 -16.18
C PRO A 105 -2.59 -4.27 -17.20
N SER A 106 -2.98 -4.12 -18.47
CA SER A 106 -2.73 -5.09 -19.54
C SER A 106 -1.26 -5.33 -19.86
N VAL A 107 -0.38 -4.37 -19.55
CA VAL A 107 1.06 -4.45 -19.82
C VAL A 107 1.90 -4.34 -18.56
N ARG A 108 1.27 -4.41 -17.37
CA ARG A 108 1.97 -4.22 -16.09
C ARG A 108 3.00 -5.28 -15.82
N GLY A 109 2.63 -6.56 -15.98
CA GLY A 109 3.56 -7.68 -15.83
C GLY A 109 4.80 -7.50 -16.70
N GLN A 110 4.60 -7.33 -18.01
CA GLN A 110 5.69 -7.07 -18.94
C GLN A 110 6.53 -5.83 -18.54
N GLY A 111 5.86 -4.76 -18.09
CA GLY A 111 6.52 -3.57 -17.56
C GLY A 111 7.46 -3.88 -16.40
N TRP A 112 6.98 -4.58 -15.37
CA TRP A 112 7.79 -4.96 -14.20
C TRP A 112 8.92 -5.91 -14.56
N TYR A 113 8.66 -6.89 -15.44
CA TYR A 113 9.65 -7.84 -15.93
C TYR A 113 10.82 -7.18 -16.66
N HIS A 114 10.53 -6.12 -17.44
CA HIS A 114 11.54 -5.30 -18.10
C HIS A 114 12.25 -4.32 -17.14
N LEU A 115 11.49 -3.61 -16.29
CA LEU A 115 12.02 -2.59 -15.38
C LEU A 115 12.96 -3.18 -14.31
N SER A 116 12.65 -4.38 -13.81
CA SER A 116 13.47 -5.09 -12.82
C SER A 116 14.74 -5.72 -13.38
N ALA A 117 14.98 -5.61 -14.69
CA ALA A 117 16.01 -6.37 -15.41
C ALA A 117 15.88 -7.91 -15.28
N ALA A 118 14.75 -8.41 -14.75
CA ALA A 118 14.46 -9.84 -14.64
C ALA A 118 14.49 -10.53 -16.00
N LYS A 119 14.01 -9.87 -17.05
CA LYS A 119 14.05 -10.41 -18.41
C LYS A 119 15.45 -10.79 -18.86
N TYR A 120 16.40 -9.86 -18.71
CA TYR A 120 17.78 -10.09 -19.11
C TYR A 120 18.40 -11.23 -18.29
N ARG A 121 18.16 -11.25 -16.98
CA ARG A 121 18.68 -12.30 -16.09
C ARG A 121 18.11 -13.68 -16.41
N HIS A 122 16.79 -13.76 -16.63
CA HIS A 122 16.09 -14.97 -17.01
C HIS A 122 16.65 -15.55 -18.31
N GLU A 123 16.67 -14.77 -19.39
CA GLU A 123 17.12 -15.24 -20.71
C GLU A 123 18.59 -15.68 -20.70
N ASN A 124 19.44 -15.03 -19.89
CA ASN A 124 20.83 -15.42 -19.74
C ASN A 124 21.01 -16.70 -18.90
N ALA A 125 20.21 -16.87 -17.84
CA ALA A 125 20.28 -18.05 -16.99
C ALA A 125 19.82 -19.30 -17.74
N ASP A 126 18.71 -19.20 -18.47
CA ASP A 126 18.15 -20.32 -19.21
C ASP A 126 18.99 -20.74 -20.41
N ARG A 127 19.67 -19.78 -21.07
CA ARG A 127 20.62 -20.09 -22.16
C ARG A 127 21.72 -21.05 -21.72
N ASN A 128 22.10 -21.00 -20.45
CA ASN A 128 23.15 -21.83 -19.87
C ASN A 128 22.59 -23.04 -19.11
N CYS A 129 21.27 -23.24 -19.09
CA CYS A 129 20.60 -24.29 -18.33
C CYS A 129 20.37 -25.54 -19.21
N PRO A 130 20.85 -26.74 -18.83
CA PRO A 130 20.66 -27.96 -19.61
C PRO A 130 19.19 -28.33 -19.86
N THR A 131 18.29 -27.97 -18.94
CA THR A 131 16.85 -28.24 -19.05
C THR A 131 16.08 -27.16 -19.82
N GLY A 132 16.78 -26.08 -20.25
CA GLY A 132 16.17 -24.92 -20.91
C GLY A 132 15.37 -23.99 -20.00
N SER A 133 15.22 -24.31 -18.72
CA SER A 133 14.57 -23.47 -17.71
C SER A 133 15.18 -23.73 -16.34
N VAL A 134 15.82 -22.72 -15.75
CA VAL A 134 16.36 -22.80 -14.39
C VAL A 134 15.25 -22.90 -13.36
N PHE A 135 14.12 -22.22 -13.58
CA PHE A 135 12.97 -22.30 -12.68
C PHE A 135 12.45 -23.74 -12.58
N ASN A 136 12.21 -24.40 -13.72
CA ASN A 136 11.78 -25.80 -13.75
C ASN A 136 12.83 -26.73 -13.14
N LEU A 137 14.12 -26.47 -13.37
CA LEU A 137 15.20 -27.22 -12.72
C LEU A 137 15.12 -27.11 -11.19
N TYR A 138 14.90 -25.91 -10.64
CA TYR A 138 14.75 -25.73 -9.19
C TYR A 138 13.49 -26.39 -8.63
N LEU A 139 12.40 -26.47 -9.39
CA LEU A 139 11.21 -27.19 -8.96
C LEU A 139 11.44 -28.70 -8.78
N THR A 140 12.42 -29.30 -9.47
CA THR A 140 12.82 -30.70 -9.26
C THR A 140 13.61 -30.93 -7.97
N GLN A 141 14.14 -29.85 -7.37
CA GLN A 141 14.92 -29.90 -6.14
C GLN A 141 14.01 -29.70 -4.93
N THR A 142 14.50 -30.08 -3.75
CA THR A 142 13.73 -30.01 -2.50
C THR A 142 14.54 -29.22 -1.48
N PRO A 143 14.08 -28.02 -1.04
CA PRO A 143 14.71 -27.31 0.05
C PRO A 143 14.48 -28.06 1.38
N THR A 144 15.06 -27.57 2.48
CA THR A 144 14.93 -28.23 3.79
C THR A 144 13.47 -28.33 4.25
N LEU A 145 13.14 -29.37 5.01
CA LEU A 145 11.75 -29.68 5.40
C LEU A 145 11.06 -28.53 6.16
N ASN A 146 11.78 -27.88 7.07
CA ASN A 146 11.30 -26.71 7.82
C ASN A 146 10.89 -25.56 6.89
N VAL A 147 11.67 -25.29 5.85
CA VAL A 147 11.37 -24.24 4.86
C VAL A 147 10.09 -24.57 4.10
N LEU A 148 9.90 -25.83 3.68
CA LEU A 148 8.68 -26.26 3.01
C LEU A 148 7.45 -26.12 3.91
N GLU A 149 7.55 -26.48 5.18
CA GLU A 149 6.47 -26.33 6.14
C GLU A 149 6.10 -24.86 6.36
N ASP A 150 7.10 -23.98 6.47
CA ASP A 150 6.88 -22.56 6.67
C ASP A 150 6.26 -21.89 5.44
N ILE A 151 6.67 -22.27 4.22
CA ILE A 151 6.01 -21.84 2.98
C ILE A 151 4.54 -22.29 3.01
N LYS A 152 4.25 -23.56 3.29
CA LYS A 152 2.88 -24.09 3.30
C LYS A 152 1.97 -23.38 4.30
N LYS A 153 2.47 -23.07 5.51
CA LYS A 153 1.73 -22.29 6.52
C LYS A 153 1.37 -20.90 5.99
N ASP A 154 2.21 -20.31 5.16
CA ASP A 154 2.04 -18.95 4.64
C ASP A 154 1.11 -18.82 3.44
N LEU A 155 0.95 -19.89 2.65
CA LEU A 155 0.03 -19.91 1.52
C LEU A 155 -1.39 -19.55 1.95
N ALA A 156 -1.89 -20.17 3.02
CA ALA A 156 -3.26 -20.00 3.51
C ALA A 156 -3.55 -18.58 4.03
N ARG A 157 -2.52 -17.83 4.44
CA ARG A 157 -2.67 -16.46 4.99
C ARG A 157 -2.26 -15.35 4.02
N SER A 158 -1.75 -15.69 2.84
CA SER A 158 -1.27 -14.72 1.85
C SER A 158 -2.38 -14.35 0.88
N PHE A 159 -3.07 -13.24 1.15
CA PHE A 159 -4.24 -12.76 0.40
C PHE A 159 -5.42 -13.76 0.37
N PRO A 160 -5.91 -14.21 1.54
CA PRO A 160 -6.97 -15.24 1.61
C PRO A 160 -8.28 -14.81 0.93
N ASP A 161 -8.56 -13.51 0.88
CA ASP A 161 -9.77 -12.96 0.24
C ASP A 161 -9.64 -12.79 -1.28
N HIS A 162 -8.45 -13.03 -1.85
CA HIS A 162 -8.22 -12.86 -3.28
C HIS A 162 -8.53 -14.15 -4.04
N GLU A 163 -9.30 -14.05 -5.14
CA GLU A 163 -9.81 -15.21 -5.89
C GLU A 163 -8.73 -16.20 -6.32
N MET A 164 -7.53 -15.71 -6.65
CA MET A 164 -6.39 -16.54 -7.04
C MET A 164 -5.75 -17.32 -5.88
N PHE A 165 -5.83 -16.82 -4.64
CA PHE A 165 -5.07 -17.33 -3.49
C PHE A 165 -5.93 -17.87 -2.34
N ARG A 166 -7.26 -17.72 -2.40
CA ARG A 166 -8.20 -18.41 -1.50
C ARG A 166 -8.01 -19.92 -1.54
N ASP A 167 -8.56 -20.64 -0.57
CA ASP A 167 -8.49 -22.11 -0.52
C ASP A 167 -8.94 -22.75 -1.85
N ASN A 168 -8.14 -23.68 -2.37
CA ASN A 168 -8.28 -24.30 -3.70
C ASN A 168 -8.18 -23.32 -4.88
N GLY A 169 -7.66 -22.11 -4.67
CA GLY A 169 -7.37 -21.14 -5.72
C GLY A 169 -6.20 -21.60 -6.59
N CYS A 170 -6.31 -21.39 -7.90
CA CYS A 170 -5.32 -21.84 -8.88
C CYS A 170 -3.92 -21.23 -8.68
N GLY A 171 -3.80 -20.11 -7.97
CA GLY A 171 -2.52 -19.47 -7.71
C GLY A 171 -1.81 -19.94 -6.45
N GLN A 172 -2.40 -20.78 -5.60
CA GLN A 172 -1.70 -21.34 -4.43
C GLN A 172 -0.53 -22.23 -4.85
N GLU A 173 -0.73 -23.07 -5.88
CA GLU A 173 0.33 -23.92 -6.44
C GLU A 173 1.45 -23.07 -7.06
N SER A 174 1.09 -22.08 -7.89
CA SER A 174 2.07 -21.15 -8.46
C SER A 174 2.83 -20.36 -7.39
N LEU A 175 2.17 -19.97 -6.29
CA LEU A 175 2.81 -19.29 -5.17
C LEU A 175 3.79 -20.20 -4.45
N PHE A 176 3.40 -21.45 -4.21
CA PHE A 176 4.28 -22.46 -3.65
C PHE A 176 5.52 -22.67 -4.53
N ASP A 177 5.34 -22.82 -5.84
CA ASP A 177 6.41 -23.06 -6.80
C ASP A 177 7.42 -21.91 -6.84
N VAL A 178 6.95 -20.66 -6.89
CA VAL A 178 7.83 -19.48 -6.87
C VAL A 178 8.66 -19.41 -5.58
N LEU A 179 8.02 -19.61 -4.43
CA LEU A 179 8.69 -19.55 -3.13
C LEU A 179 9.66 -20.71 -2.93
N LYS A 180 9.26 -21.92 -3.34
CA LYS A 180 10.09 -23.13 -3.30
C LYS A 180 11.33 -22.96 -4.20
N ALA A 181 11.14 -22.52 -5.45
CA ALA A 181 12.24 -22.30 -6.37
C ALA A 181 13.21 -21.23 -5.85
N TYR A 182 12.70 -20.17 -5.21
CA TYR A 182 13.55 -19.18 -4.58
C TYR A 182 14.36 -19.74 -3.40
N ALA A 183 13.75 -20.57 -2.55
CA ALA A 183 14.45 -21.20 -1.44
C ALA A 183 15.56 -22.16 -1.89
N VAL A 184 15.44 -22.75 -3.07
CA VAL A 184 16.51 -23.54 -3.72
C VAL A 184 17.58 -22.62 -4.32
N HIS A 185 17.15 -21.52 -4.94
CA HIS A 185 18.03 -20.54 -5.57
C HIS A 185 18.98 -19.85 -4.57
N ASP A 186 18.46 -19.47 -3.40
CA ASP A 186 19.23 -18.87 -2.31
C ASP A 186 19.00 -19.63 -0.99
N PRO A 187 19.71 -20.75 -0.77
CA PRO A 187 19.54 -21.58 0.43
C PRO A 187 20.06 -20.91 1.71
N ALA A 188 20.88 -19.87 1.60
CA ALA A 188 21.39 -19.13 2.76
C ALA A 188 20.29 -18.26 3.39
N VAL A 189 19.42 -17.69 2.57
CA VAL A 189 18.18 -17.04 3.03
C VAL A 189 17.07 -18.07 3.25
N GLY A 190 16.94 -19.04 2.34
CA GLY A 190 15.85 -20.01 2.32
C GLY A 190 14.50 -19.31 2.11
N TYR A 191 13.71 -19.22 3.17
CA TYR A 191 12.40 -18.58 3.15
C TYR A 191 12.17 -17.72 4.38
N CYS A 192 11.68 -16.50 4.17
CA CYS A 192 11.21 -15.60 5.20
C CYS A 192 9.72 -15.30 5.01
N GLN A 193 8.94 -15.33 6.08
CA GLN A 193 7.47 -15.12 6.04
C GLN A 193 7.01 -13.83 5.33
N ALA A 194 7.86 -12.81 5.28
CA ALA A 194 7.54 -11.56 4.60
C ALA A 194 7.57 -11.66 3.05
N GLN A 195 8.10 -12.76 2.50
CA GLN A 195 8.26 -12.98 1.07
C GLN A 195 6.97 -13.42 0.36
N ALA A 196 6.12 -14.23 0.99
CA ALA A 196 4.90 -14.73 0.33
C ALA A 196 3.97 -13.62 -0.20
N PRO A 197 3.70 -12.52 0.55
CA PRO A 197 2.92 -11.41 0.02
C PRO A 197 3.54 -10.75 -1.22
N ILE A 198 4.87 -10.68 -1.31
CA ILE A 198 5.57 -10.10 -2.46
C ILE A 198 5.38 -11.00 -3.68
N ALA A 199 5.63 -12.31 -3.54
CA ALA A 199 5.45 -13.28 -4.61
C ALA A 199 4.00 -13.36 -5.11
N ALA A 200 3.02 -13.30 -4.20
CA ALA A 200 1.60 -13.27 -4.56
C ALA A 200 1.24 -12.06 -5.42
N ILE A 201 1.72 -10.85 -5.09
CA ILE A 201 1.48 -9.65 -5.92
C ILE A 201 2.10 -9.77 -7.32
N LEU A 202 3.26 -10.41 -7.44
CA LEU A 202 3.88 -10.66 -8.75
C LEU A 202 3.03 -11.61 -9.59
N LEU A 203 2.54 -12.71 -9.00
CA LEU A 203 1.68 -13.70 -9.66
C LEU A 203 0.33 -13.15 -10.13
N MET A 204 -0.15 -12.05 -9.54
CA MET A 204 -1.34 -11.34 -10.06
C MET A 204 -1.10 -10.71 -11.44
N HIS A 205 0.16 -10.55 -11.86
CA HIS A 205 0.52 -9.85 -13.09
C HIS A 205 1.46 -10.63 -14.02
N LEU A 206 2.07 -11.70 -13.54
CA LEU A 206 3.11 -12.45 -14.24
C LEU A 206 2.85 -13.95 -14.17
N PRO A 207 3.22 -14.71 -15.22
CA PRO A 207 3.29 -16.16 -15.12
C PRO A 207 4.38 -16.58 -14.11
N PRO A 208 4.31 -17.80 -13.53
CA PRO A 208 5.14 -18.22 -12.40
C PRO A 208 6.65 -18.04 -12.61
N GLU A 209 7.18 -18.46 -13.75
CA GLU A 209 8.61 -18.34 -14.05
C GLU A 209 9.08 -16.89 -14.16
N GLN A 210 8.30 -16.00 -14.80
CA GLN A 210 8.64 -14.58 -14.84
C GLN A 210 8.49 -13.93 -13.45
N ALA A 211 7.47 -14.33 -12.69
CA ALA A 211 7.29 -13.88 -11.31
C ALA A 211 8.50 -14.28 -10.44
N PHE A 212 8.99 -15.51 -10.58
CA PHE A 212 10.21 -15.99 -9.93
C PHE A 212 11.42 -15.10 -10.27
N TRP A 213 11.65 -14.79 -11.54
CA TRP A 213 12.80 -13.96 -11.90
C TRP A 213 12.70 -12.50 -11.43
N VAL A 214 11.49 -11.92 -11.43
CA VAL A 214 11.27 -10.60 -10.81
C VAL A 214 11.47 -10.69 -9.31
N PHE A 215 11.02 -11.77 -8.67
CA PHE A 215 11.20 -12.01 -7.25
C PHE A 215 12.68 -12.13 -6.88
N VAL A 216 13.48 -12.87 -7.66
CA VAL A 216 14.94 -12.94 -7.51
C VAL A 216 15.58 -11.55 -7.56
N GLN A 217 15.20 -10.72 -8.55
CA GLN A 217 15.71 -9.35 -8.65
C GLN A 217 15.36 -8.48 -7.44
N ILE A 218 14.13 -8.60 -6.93
CA ILE A 218 13.72 -7.88 -5.70
C ILE A 218 14.66 -8.23 -4.55
N ASN A 219 14.87 -9.52 -4.28
CA ASN A 219 15.62 -9.96 -3.11
C ASN A 219 17.12 -9.66 -3.21
N GLU A 220 17.71 -9.75 -4.40
CA GLU A 220 19.16 -9.62 -4.56
C GLU A 220 19.64 -8.20 -4.90
N GLU A 221 18.84 -7.42 -5.62
CA GLU A 221 19.25 -6.11 -6.12
C GLU A 221 18.52 -4.97 -5.41
N TYR A 222 17.20 -5.09 -5.19
CA TYR A 222 16.42 -3.99 -4.61
C TYR A 222 16.45 -3.94 -3.08
N VAL A 223 16.39 -5.11 -2.42
CA VAL A 223 16.32 -5.22 -0.95
C VAL A 223 17.31 -6.24 -0.38
N LYS A 224 18.54 -6.18 -0.90
CA LYS A 224 19.63 -7.09 -0.52
C LYS A 224 19.81 -7.16 0.99
N GLY A 225 19.77 -8.39 1.53
CA GLY A 225 20.01 -8.66 2.95
C GLY A 225 18.82 -8.41 3.89
N TYR A 226 17.64 -8.03 3.36
CA TYR A 226 16.44 -7.84 4.19
C TYR A 226 16.01 -9.12 4.90
N PHE A 227 16.12 -10.26 4.21
CA PHE A 227 15.64 -11.55 4.68
C PHE A 227 16.72 -12.40 5.36
N SER A 228 17.92 -11.84 5.55
CA SER A 228 19.01 -12.50 6.27
C SER A 228 18.80 -12.43 7.79
N ASP A 229 19.47 -13.33 8.50
CA ASP A 229 19.44 -13.38 9.97
C ASP A 229 19.79 -12.03 10.62
N GLY A 230 19.09 -11.70 11.70
CA GLY A 230 19.30 -10.48 12.47
C GLY A 230 18.74 -9.19 11.85
N LEU A 231 18.23 -9.25 10.61
CA LEU A 231 17.54 -8.16 9.90
C LEU A 231 18.34 -6.86 9.83
N MET A 232 19.67 -6.97 9.68
CA MET A 232 20.58 -5.82 9.77
C MET A 232 20.31 -4.78 8.68
N ALA A 233 20.03 -5.21 7.44
CA ALA A 233 19.69 -4.28 6.35
C ALA A 233 18.40 -3.51 6.66
N VAL A 234 17.38 -4.17 7.22
CA VAL A 234 16.11 -3.52 7.58
C VAL A 234 16.29 -2.55 8.74
N LYS A 235 17.12 -2.89 9.74
CA LYS A 235 17.47 -1.98 10.84
C LYS A 235 18.22 -0.75 10.36
N GLU A 236 19.14 -0.92 9.41
CA GLU A 236 19.84 0.19 8.75
C GLU A 236 18.83 1.12 8.09
N ASP A 237 17.90 0.58 7.30
CA ASP A 237 16.92 1.37 6.57
C ASP A 237 15.85 2.00 7.50
N ALA A 238 15.51 1.33 8.60
CA ALA A 238 14.68 1.90 9.66
C ALA A 238 15.33 3.13 10.29
N LEU A 239 16.61 3.03 10.67
CA LEU A 239 17.35 4.16 11.24
C LEU A 239 17.61 5.26 10.20
N ALA A 240 17.91 4.91 8.95
CA ALA A 240 18.03 5.87 7.86
C ALA A 240 16.72 6.65 7.66
N THR A 241 15.56 6.00 7.85
CA THR A 241 14.25 6.66 7.81
C THR A 241 14.13 7.72 8.90
N GLU A 242 14.56 7.43 10.13
CA GLU A 242 14.57 8.40 11.24
C GLU A 242 15.48 9.60 10.95
N LEU A 243 16.69 9.35 10.43
CA LEU A 243 17.64 10.40 10.02
C LEU A 243 17.07 11.28 8.90
N LEU A 244 16.37 10.69 7.94
CA LEU A 244 15.70 11.45 6.88
C LEU A 244 14.52 12.26 7.43
N ILE A 245 13.78 11.74 8.42
CA ILE A 245 12.73 12.50 9.12
C ILE A 245 13.28 13.74 9.80
N GLN A 246 14.46 13.67 10.43
CA GLN A 246 15.12 14.84 10.99
C GLN A 246 15.27 15.98 9.95
N ARG A 247 15.65 15.63 8.71
CA ARG A 247 15.83 16.60 7.62
C ARG A 247 14.51 17.19 7.11
N VAL A 248 13.46 16.37 7.00
CA VAL A 248 12.18 16.79 6.36
C VAL A 248 11.11 17.24 7.34
N SER A 249 11.25 16.94 8.63
CA SER A 249 10.39 17.38 9.73
C SER A 249 11.10 17.29 11.08
N GLN A 250 11.79 18.37 11.47
CA GLN A 250 12.43 18.48 12.79
C GLN A 250 11.40 18.40 13.95
N ARG A 251 10.15 18.79 13.70
CA ARG A 251 9.06 18.67 14.68
C ARG A 251 8.71 17.19 14.92
N GLY A 252 8.47 16.43 13.85
CA GLY A 252 8.17 15.00 13.96
C GLY A 252 9.34 14.21 14.55
N TYR A 253 10.57 14.52 14.14
CA TYR A 253 11.77 13.90 14.73
C TYR A 253 11.85 14.10 16.25
N ARG A 254 11.66 15.33 16.74
CA ARG A 254 11.69 15.60 18.19
C ARG A 254 10.62 14.81 18.96
N LEU A 255 9.45 14.61 18.37
CA LEU A 255 8.39 13.81 19.00
C LEU A 255 8.79 12.33 19.10
N LEU A 256 9.33 11.75 18.01
CA LEU A 256 9.84 10.37 18.01
C LEU A 256 10.93 10.18 19.07
N ARG A 257 11.88 11.12 19.17
CA ARG A 257 12.94 11.10 20.19
C ARG A 257 12.42 11.30 21.61
N LYS A 258 11.45 12.19 21.82
CA LYS A 258 10.85 12.44 23.15
C LYS A 258 10.21 11.18 23.72
N LEU A 259 9.54 10.41 22.86
CA LEU A 259 8.84 9.18 23.25
C LEU A 259 9.71 7.92 23.10
N ASP A 260 11.00 8.07 22.76
CA ASP A 260 11.96 6.97 22.56
C ASP A 260 11.43 5.88 21.61
N VAL A 261 10.85 6.30 20.47
CA VAL A 261 10.27 5.38 19.50
C VAL A 261 11.35 4.76 18.63
N ASP A 262 11.61 3.47 18.81
CA ASP A 262 12.50 2.72 17.91
C ASP A 262 11.92 2.67 16.48
N PRO A 263 12.64 3.18 15.46
CA PRO A 263 12.20 3.19 14.07
C PRO A 263 11.78 1.83 13.50
N ILE A 264 12.36 0.73 13.98
CA ILE A 264 12.04 -0.60 13.46
C ILE A 264 10.59 -0.99 13.77
N LEU A 265 9.99 -0.47 14.85
CA LEU A 265 8.67 -0.88 15.32
C LEU A 265 7.52 -0.44 14.40
N TYR A 266 7.73 0.63 13.62
CA TYR A 266 6.77 1.10 12.62
C TYR A 266 7.20 0.82 11.17
N THR A 267 8.49 0.63 10.88
CA THR A 267 8.98 0.41 9.51
C THR A 267 9.20 -1.06 9.12
N LEU A 268 9.38 -1.98 10.08
CA LEU A 268 9.76 -3.37 9.79
C LEU A 268 8.85 -4.03 8.75
N ASP A 269 7.54 -3.98 8.97
CA ASP A 269 6.56 -4.60 8.07
C ASP A 269 6.49 -3.87 6.71
N TRP A 270 6.68 -2.55 6.71
CA TRP A 270 6.68 -1.75 5.48
C TRP A 270 7.81 -2.16 4.54
N TYR A 271 9.03 -2.28 5.06
CA TYR A 271 10.20 -2.63 4.26
C TYR A 271 10.22 -4.12 3.92
N MET A 272 10.00 -5.00 4.89
CA MET A 272 10.04 -6.45 4.67
C MET A 272 9.01 -6.93 3.65
N THR A 273 7.87 -6.24 3.53
CA THR A 273 6.79 -6.63 2.62
C THR A 273 6.61 -5.68 1.44
N LEU A 274 7.50 -4.71 1.26
CA LEU A 274 7.39 -3.64 0.25
C LEU A 274 6.01 -2.96 0.27
N PHE A 275 5.51 -2.72 1.48
CA PHE A 275 4.19 -2.18 1.80
C PHE A 275 2.98 -3.03 1.34
N SER A 276 3.17 -4.26 0.88
CA SER A 276 2.06 -5.12 0.40
C SER A 276 1.04 -5.50 1.47
N ARG A 277 1.43 -5.48 2.75
CA ARG A 277 0.49 -5.66 3.88
C ARG A 277 -0.21 -4.36 4.31
N THR A 278 0.31 -3.21 3.90
CA THR A 278 -0.24 -1.89 4.24
C THR A 278 -1.22 -1.40 3.16
N TYR A 279 -0.84 -1.54 1.89
CA TYR A 279 -1.65 -1.11 0.74
C TYR A 279 -2.09 -2.30 -0.10
N ARG A 280 -3.30 -2.22 -0.67
CA ARG A 280 -3.83 -3.18 -1.64
C ARG A 280 -3.92 -2.57 -3.04
N ALA A 281 -4.32 -3.38 -4.01
CA ALA A 281 -4.69 -2.90 -5.35
C ALA A 281 -5.82 -1.85 -5.26
N PRO A 282 -5.82 -0.79 -6.10
CA PRO A 282 -4.84 -0.47 -7.15
C PRO A 282 -3.62 0.35 -6.65
N GLN A 283 -3.60 0.75 -5.38
CA GLN A 283 -2.65 1.70 -4.80
C GLN A 283 -1.23 1.13 -4.79
N LEU A 284 -1.07 -0.10 -4.29
CA LEU A 284 0.21 -0.80 -4.22
C LEU A 284 0.86 -0.92 -5.60
N PHE A 285 0.10 -1.30 -6.62
CA PHE A 285 0.63 -1.49 -7.98
C PHE A 285 1.25 -0.21 -8.54
N ARG A 286 0.65 0.95 -8.22
CA ARG A 286 1.16 2.25 -8.66
C ARG A 286 2.43 2.65 -7.94
N ILE A 287 2.57 2.27 -6.66
CA ILE A 287 3.83 2.40 -5.91
C ILE A 287 4.90 1.50 -6.55
N TRP A 288 4.54 0.25 -6.86
CA TRP A 288 5.47 -0.72 -7.48
C TRP A 288 5.91 -0.34 -8.89
N ASP A 289 5.03 0.26 -9.70
CA ASP A 289 5.39 0.87 -10.99
C ASP A 289 6.56 1.85 -10.85
N MET A 290 6.56 2.67 -9.79
CA MET A 290 7.64 3.62 -9.51
C MET A 290 8.85 2.92 -8.89
N PHE A 291 8.65 1.99 -7.95
CA PHE A 291 9.72 1.24 -7.28
C PHE A 291 10.60 0.47 -8.28
N PHE A 292 10.02 -0.28 -9.21
CA PHE A 292 10.82 -0.99 -10.22
C PHE A 292 11.62 -0.05 -11.13
N CYS A 293 11.13 1.18 -11.35
CA CYS A 293 11.79 2.16 -12.19
C CYS A 293 12.84 3.01 -11.47
N GLU A 294 12.57 3.39 -10.22
CA GLU A 294 13.35 4.39 -9.48
C GLU A 294 14.14 3.77 -8.32
N GLY A 295 13.89 2.51 -7.96
CA GLY A 295 14.55 1.79 -6.89
C GLY A 295 13.93 1.99 -5.51
N VAL A 296 14.64 1.48 -4.49
CA VAL A 296 14.20 1.44 -3.08
C VAL A 296 13.85 2.81 -2.51
N LYS A 297 14.40 3.91 -3.04
CA LYS A 297 14.06 5.28 -2.62
C LYS A 297 12.57 5.60 -2.66
N VAL A 298 11.80 4.94 -3.51
CA VAL A 298 10.34 5.09 -3.56
C VAL A 298 9.68 4.64 -2.26
N LEU A 299 10.20 3.57 -1.64
CA LEU A 299 9.71 3.06 -0.36
C LEU A 299 10.04 4.02 0.79
N PHE A 300 11.23 4.62 0.76
CA PHE A 300 11.61 5.69 1.70
C PHE A 300 10.72 6.93 1.55
N ARG A 301 10.46 7.39 0.32
CA ARG A 301 9.54 8.52 0.09
C ARG A 301 8.16 8.24 0.66
N LEU A 302 7.67 7.02 0.47
CA LEU A 302 6.40 6.57 1.01
C LEU A 302 6.39 6.60 2.56
N ALA A 303 7.39 6.00 3.20
CA ALA A 303 7.55 6.03 4.65
C ALA A 303 7.61 7.46 5.20
N LEU A 304 8.41 8.33 4.57
CA LEU A 304 8.57 9.73 4.96
C LEU A 304 7.28 10.54 4.80
N VAL A 305 6.51 10.31 3.74
CA VAL A 305 5.20 10.95 3.58
C VAL A 305 4.27 10.53 4.71
N ILE A 306 4.13 9.22 4.99
CA ILE A 306 3.28 8.74 6.09
C ILE A 306 3.65 9.41 7.41
N LEU A 307 4.94 9.41 7.76
CA LEU A 307 5.43 10.00 9.00
C LEU A 307 5.20 11.52 9.05
N ARG A 308 5.42 12.25 7.95
CA ARG A 308 5.14 13.69 7.90
C ARG A 308 3.65 13.99 8.04
N GLU A 309 2.79 13.17 7.46
CA GLU A 309 1.33 13.31 7.61
C GLU A 309 0.89 13.06 9.04
N THR A 310 1.45 12.04 9.71
CA THR A 310 1.09 11.77 11.10
C THR A 310 1.65 12.81 12.07
N LEU A 311 2.88 13.26 11.85
CA LEU A 311 3.67 13.95 12.87
C LEU A 311 3.76 15.47 12.68
N ASP A 312 3.35 16.02 11.53
CA ASP A 312 3.62 17.44 11.24
C ASP A 312 2.58 18.12 10.35
N VAL A 313 2.42 17.65 9.11
CA VAL A 313 1.74 18.40 8.03
C VAL A 313 0.42 17.77 7.56
N GLY A 314 -0.02 16.69 8.20
CA GLY A 314 -1.30 16.06 7.86
C GLY A 314 -2.51 16.75 8.50
N PRO A 315 -3.67 16.07 8.49
CA PRO A 315 -4.91 16.59 9.07
C PRO A 315 -4.73 17.05 10.52
N PRO A 316 -5.30 18.22 10.92
CA PRO A 316 -5.09 18.78 12.25
C PRO A 316 -5.48 17.85 13.41
N ASP A 317 -6.51 17.02 13.22
CA ASP A 317 -6.97 16.02 14.18
C ASP A 317 -5.92 14.93 14.41
N ILE A 318 -5.31 14.42 13.33
CA ILE A 318 -4.25 13.40 13.40
C ILE A 318 -2.99 13.97 14.06
N VAL A 319 -2.52 15.13 13.60
CA VAL A 319 -1.30 15.76 14.14
C VAL A 319 -1.46 16.14 15.60
N THR A 320 -2.64 16.65 15.99
CA THR A 320 -2.94 16.95 17.39
C THR A 320 -2.96 15.68 18.24
N LYS A 321 -3.56 14.60 17.73
CA LYS A 321 -3.57 13.30 18.42
C LYS A 321 -2.16 12.76 18.61
N ALA A 322 -1.29 12.86 17.59
CA ALA A 322 0.10 12.42 17.68
C ALA A 322 0.88 13.15 18.79
N HIS A 323 0.72 14.48 18.92
CA HIS A 323 1.41 15.26 19.94
C HIS A 323 0.82 15.11 21.35
N LYS A 324 -0.37 14.51 21.46
CA LYS A 324 -1.00 14.13 22.73
C LYS A 324 -0.68 12.69 23.15
N CYS A 325 0.04 11.91 22.33
CA CYS A 325 0.48 10.58 22.73
C CYS A 325 1.51 10.69 23.87
N ASP A 326 1.27 9.94 24.95
CA ASP A 326 2.15 9.91 26.12
C ASP A 326 3.15 8.75 26.10
N ASN A 327 2.98 7.80 25.18
CA ASN A 327 3.86 6.64 25.03
C ASN A 327 4.11 6.29 23.56
N ALA A 328 5.20 5.52 23.34
CA ALA A 328 5.64 5.10 22.02
C ALA A 328 4.60 4.26 21.26
N MET A 329 3.92 3.33 21.96
CA MET A 329 3.04 2.36 21.32
C MET A 329 1.79 3.01 20.74
N ASP A 330 1.21 4.00 21.42
CA ASP A 330 0.08 4.77 20.91
C ASP A 330 0.47 5.57 19.66
N LEU A 331 1.66 6.16 19.66
CA LEU A 331 2.17 6.88 18.49
C LEU A 331 2.42 5.92 17.32
N ILE A 332 3.01 4.76 17.57
CA ILE A 332 3.22 3.71 16.55
C ILE A 332 1.88 3.24 15.98
N ALA A 333 0.87 3.00 16.82
CA ALA A 333 -0.46 2.60 16.40
C ALA A 333 -1.09 3.68 15.51
N LEU A 334 -0.94 4.96 15.88
CA LEU A 334 -1.41 6.08 15.07
C LEU A 334 -0.68 6.17 13.72
N ILE A 335 0.64 6.03 13.68
CA ILE A 335 1.43 6.00 12.44
C ILE A 335 0.92 4.88 11.51
N LYS A 336 0.72 3.67 12.04
CA LYS A 336 0.19 2.53 11.27
C LYS A 336 -1.26 2.77 10.80
N GLN A 337 -2.08 3.45 11.60
CA GLN A 337 -3.43 3.84 11.21
C GLN A 337 -3.41 4.86 10.07
N THR A 338 -2.60 5.92 10.19
CA THR A 338 -2.45 6.95 9.14
C THR A 338 -1.98 6.34 7.84
N ALA A 339 -1.02 5.41 7.87
CA ALA A 339 -0.54 4.71 6.68
C ALA A 339 -1.70 4.09 5.88
N LYS A 340 -2.66 3.45 6.56
CA LYS A 340 -3.81 2.78 5.94
C LYS A 340 -4.91 3.74 5.51
N SER A 341 -5.07 4.88 6.16
CA SER A 341 -6.17 5.82 5.90
C SER A 341 -5.83 6.93 4.91
N LEU A 342 -4.54 7.15 4.62
CA LEU A 342 -4.12 8.22 3.72
C LEU A 342 -4.74 8.08 2.32
N PRO A 343 -5.44 9.11 1.82
CA PRO A 343 -5.98 9.09 0.46
C PRO A 343 -4.86 8.93 -0.57
N PHE A 344 -5.05 7.99 -1.49
CA PHE A 344 -4.01 7.59 -2.44
C PHE A 344 -3.53 8.74 -3.34
N ASP A 345 -4.44 9.61 -3.79
CA ASP A 345 -4.06 10.76 -4.63
C ASP A 345 -3.19 11.76 -3.88
N VAL A 346 -3.46 11.98 -2.59
CA VAL A 346 -2.64 12.83 -1.72
C VAL A 346 -1.25 12.22 -1.56
N LEU A 347 -1.20 10.91 -1.32
CA LEU A 347 0.04 10.16 -1.14
C LEU A 347 0.95 10.26 -2.38
N LEU A 348 0.42 10.02 -3.58
CA LEU A 348 1.20 10.14 -4.81
C LEU A 348 1.73 11.57 -5.04
N ILE A 349 0.88 12.59 -4.83
CA ILE A 349 1.29 13.99 -4.99
C ILE A 349 2.40 14.35 -4.01
N LYS A 350 2.28 13.91 -2.74
CA LYS A 350 3.27 14.21 -1.71
C LYS A 350 4.59 13.44 -1.93
N MET A 351 4.53 12.20 -2.42
CA MET A 351 5.73 11.43 -2.80
C MET A 351 6.49 12.10 -3.95
N ASP A 352 5.80 12.62 -4.97
CA ASP A 352 6.43 13.30 -6.11
C ASP A 352 7.09 14.63 -5.72
N LYS A 353 6.50 15.32 -4.73
CA LYS A 353 7.01 16.59 -4.20
C LYS A 353 8.12 16.46 -3.16
N LEU A 354 8.39 15.25 -2.64
CA LEU A 354 9.43 15.06 -1.63
C LEU A 354 10.82 15.02 -2.30
N PRO A 355 11.69 16.00 -2.06
CA PRO A 355 13.03 16.02 -2.64
C PRO A 355 13.92 15.03 -1.87
N LEU A 356 13.85 13.76 -2.24
CA LEU A 356 14.77 12.72 -1.79
C LEU A 356 15.61 12.27 -2.98
N THR A 357 16.89 12.65 -3.01
CA THR A 357 17.84 12.21 -4.03
C THR A 357 18.48 10.87 -3.64
N ASP A 358 19.12 10.20 -4.60
CA ASP A 358 19.90 9.00 -4.32
C ASP A 358 21.11 9.30 -3.41
N ILE A 359 21.65 10.52 -3.46
CA ILE A 359 22.74 10.98 -2.60
C ILE A 359 22.26 11.12 -1.16
N ASP A 360 21.09 11.75 -0.96
CA ASP A 360 20.50 11.91 0.39
C ASP A 360 20.27 10.55 1.05
N LEU A 361 19.73 9.60 0.29
CA LEU A 361 19.47 8.24 0.76
C LEU A 361 20.78 7.51 1.09
N ALA A 362 21.76 7.53 0.19
CA ALA A 362 23.04 6.87 0.41
C ALA A 362 23.77 7.42 1.65
N GLN A 363 23.70 8.73 1.88
CA GLN A 363 24.24 9.35 3.10
C GLN A 363 23.52 8.87 4.36
N ALA A 364 22.18 8.83 4.34
CA ALA A 364 21.39 8.40 5.50
C ALA A 364 21.64 6.92 5.84
N CYS A 365 21.64 6.02 4.85
CA CYS A 365 21.97 4.61 5.04
C CYS A 365 23.41 4.42 5.54
N GLY A 366 24.36 5.18 4.97
CA GLY A 366 25.77 5.16 5.42
C GLY A 366 25.94 5.58 6.88
N GLN A 367 25.24 6.64 7.32
CA GLN A 367 25.24 7.09 8.72
C GLN A 367 24.59 6.04 9.64
N ALA A 368 23.43 5.50 9.24
CA ALA A 368 22.74 4.47 9.98
C ALA A 368 23.61 3.22 10.20
N ARG A 369 24.32 2.78 9.16
CA ARG A 369 25.25 1.64 9.23
C ARG A 369 26.37 1.87 10.23
N GLN A 370 26.97 3.07 10.22
CA GLN A 370 28.03 3.42 11.16
C GLN A 370 27.54 3.38 12.61
N GLN A 371 26.35 3.93 12.86
CA GLN A 371 25.74 3.93 14.19
C GLN A 371 25.43 2.51 14.69
N LEU A 372 24.83 1.66 13.85
CA LEU A 372 24.54 0.27 14.22
C LEU A 372 25.82 -0.52 14.52
N ASN A 373 26.89 -0.31 13.75
CA ASN A 373 28.17 -0.95 13.99
C ASN A 373 28.82 -0.49 15.30
N SER A 374 28.72 0.79 15.67
CA SER A 374 29.21 1.26 16.97
C SER A 374 28.43 0.66 18.14
N ASP A 375 27.12 0.51 18.00
CA ASP A 375 26.25 -0.06 19.04
C ASP A 375 26.51 -1.56 19.25
N LEU A 376 26.78 -2.30 18.17
CA LEU A 376 27.19 -3.70 18.24
C LEU A 376 28.55 -3.87 18.93
N ASN A 377 29.53 -3.02 18.59
CA ASN A 377 30.86 -3.07 19.19
C ASN A 377 30.84 -2.74 20.69
N THR A 378 30.09 -1.71 21.09
CA THR A 378 29.93 -1.37 22.52
C THR A 378 29.21 -2.48 23.30
N THR A 379 28.18 -3.10 22.71
CA THR A 379 27.47 -4.23 23.31
C THR A 379 28.39 -5.45 23.49
N ASN A 380 29.20 -5.77 22.48
CA ASN A 380 30.17 -6.87 22.55
C ASN A 380 31.24 -6.61 23.62
N ASN A 381 31.76 -5.38 23.71
CA ASN A 381 32.73 -4.99 24.74
C ASN A 381 32.16 -5.08 26.16
N ARG A 382 30.88 -4.76 26.36
CA ARG A 382 30.20 -4.96 27.65
C ARG A 382 30.06 -6.45 27.99
N LYS A 383 29.70 -7.31 27.02
CA LYS A 383 29.56 -8.76 27.22
C LYS A 383 30.89 -9.47 27.48
N THR A 384 31.99 -9.03 26.86
CA THR A 384 33.32 -9.58 27.13
C THR A 384 33.84 -9.13 28.50
N SER A 385 33.61 -7.88 28.87
CA SER A 385 33.99 -7.34 30.19
C SER A 385 33.24 -8.03 31.33
N SER A 386 31.93 -8.28 31.18
CA SER A 386 31.14 -9.00 32.19
C SER A 386 31.54 -10.48 32.32
N ARG A 387 31.86 -11.15 31.21
CA ARG A 387 32.43 -12.51 31.23
C ARG A 387 33.82 -12.58 31.86
N ALA A 388 34.65 -11.56 31.65
CA ALA A 388 35.98 -11.47 32.27
C ALA A 388 35.89 -11.22 33.79
N GLN A 389 34.93 -10.41 34.25
CA GLN A 389 34.66 -10.20 35.67
C GLN A 389 34.10 -11.46 36.34
N ALA A 390 33.20 -12.20 35.69
CA ALA A 390 32.67 -13.47 36.20
C ALA A 390 33.73 -14.59 36.33
N LYS A 391 34.80 -14.55 35.54
CA LYS A 391 35.93 -15.48 35.63
C LYS A 391 36.96 -15.11 36.71
N LYS A 392 36.94 -13.90 37.25
CA LYS A 392 37.80 -13.47 38.38
C LYS A 392 37.17 -13.74 39.76
N HIS A 393 35.91 -14.16 39.80
CA HIS A 393 35.17 -14.52 41.01
C HIS A 393 34.88 -16.02 41.14
N LYS A 394 35.56 -16.84 40.35
CA LYS A 394 35.77 -18.28 40.56
C LYS A 394 37.25 -18.50 40.73
#